data_AF-A0A841FQJ4-F1
#
_entry.id   AF-A0A841FQJ4-F1
#
_cell.length_a   1.000
_cell.length_b   1.000
_cell.length_c   1.000
_cell.angle_alpha   90.00
_cell.angle_beta   90.00
_cell.angle_gamma   90.00
#
_symmetry.space_group_name_H-M   'P 1'
#
loop_
_entity.id
_entity.type
_entity.pdbx_description
1 polymer ?
#
loop_
_entity_poly.entity_id
_entity_poly.type
_entity_poly.pdbx_seq_one_letter_code
_entity_poly.pdbx_strand_id
1 'polypeptide(L)'
;MVDTVKQIALLLHPDPKPEHVSPPEAYNEALDHVEGERWGYEHDLAAAVDGGDADPILEALARLAATIEGAEHQRRIVLAYARHFAAGRRHSLEALGRAARLSPSGVRTAYRDEDVAYVRATLAGPTVAADPELAAMNALTEAADETRADVLARVVTTLPSEAAARVRTWAISRYGIEQ
;
A
#
# COMPACT_ATOMS: atom_id res chain seq x y z
N MET A 1 -13.18 -29.01 -27.29
CA MET A 1 -12.16 -27.95 -27.38
C MET A 1 -11.79 -27.62 -25.95
N VAL A 2 -10.51 -27.68 -25.56
CA VAL A 2 -10.13 -27.34 -24.19
C VAL A 2 -10.17 -25.83 -24.05
N ASP A 3 -10.73 -25.35 -22.94
CA ASP A 3 -10.83 -23.93 -22.63
C ASP A 3 -9.45 -23.40 -22.22
N THR A 4 -8.86 -22.55 -23.07
CA THR A 4 -7.51 -22.02 -22.86
C THR A 4 -7.41 -21.17 -21.59
N VAL A 5 -8.47 -20.46 -21.20
CA VAL A 5 -8.49 -19.65 -19.97
C VAL A 5 -8.34 -20.58 -18.76
N LYS A 6 -9.10 -21.67 -18.73
CA LYS A 6 -9.00 -22.69 -17.66
C LYS A 6 -7.63 -23.35 -17.60
N GLN A 7 -7.04 -23.65 -18.75
CA GLN A 7 -5.70 -24.24 -18.81
C GLN A 7 -4.63 -23.28 -18.24
N ILE A 8 -4.71 -21.99 -18.58
CA ILE A 8 -3.79 -21.00 -18.03
C ILE A 8 -3.98 -20.88 -16.52
N ALA A 9 -5.23 -20.80 -16.03
CA ALA A 9 -5.51 -20.73 -14.60
C ALA A 9 -4.95 -21.94 -13.83
N LEU A 10 -5.09 -23.15 -14.39
CA LEU A 10 -4.49 -24.38 -13.83
C LEU A 10 -2.95 -24.35 -13.78
N LEU A 11 -2.31 -23.77 -14.79
CA LEU A 11 -0.84 -23.68 -14.85
C LEU A 11 -0.28 -22.66 -13.84
N LEU A 12 -0.98 -21.54 -13.66
CA LEU A 12 -0.54 -20.46 -12.78
C LEU A 12 -0.92 -20.71 -11.31
N HIS A 13 -2.02 -21.43 -11.06
CA HIS A 13 -2.50 -21.82 -9.73
C HIS A 13 -2.65 -23.35 -9.65
N PRO A 14 -1.54 -24.11 -9.67
CA PRO A 14 -1.57 -25.56 -9.60
C PRO A 14 -1.96 -26.04 -8.19
N ASP A 15 -2.54 -27.24 -8.10
CA ASP A 15 -2.87 -27.84 -6.80
C ASP A 15 -1.62 -27.90 -5.89
N PRO A 16 -1.76 -27.59 -4.60
CA PRO A 16 -0.67 -27.74 -3.65
C PRO A 16 -0.26 -29.21 -3.57
N LYS A 17 1.03 -29.45 -3.38
CA LYS A 17 1.53 -30.80 -3.10
C LYS A 17 1.42 -31.08 -1.60
N PRO A 18 0.85 -32.22 -1.16
CA PRO A 18 0.70 -32.54 0.27
C PRO A 18 1.99 -32.37 1.07
N GLU A 19 3.13 -32.75 0.49
CA GLU A 19 4.45 -32.64 1.13
C GLU A 19 4.96 -31.20 1.35
N HIS A 20 4.34 -30.20 0.71
CA HIS A 20 4.69 -28.78 0.85
C HIS A 20 3.74 -28.02 1.79
N VAL A 21 2.70 -28.67 2.32
CA VAL A 21 1.75 -28.05 3.24
C VAL A 21 2.10 -28.41 4.68
N SER A 22 2.30 -27.39 5.51
CA SER A 22 2.58 -27.54 6.93
C SER A 22 1.71 -26.59 7.75
N PRO A 23 0.94 -27.11 8.74
CA PRO A 23 0.86 -28.52 9.13
C PRO A 23 0.02 -29.35 8.13
N PRO A 24 0.17 -30.69 8.07
CA PRO A 24 -0.49 -31.53 7.06
C PRO A 24 -2.03 -31.44 7.04
N GLU A 25 -2.65 -31.18 8.19
CA GLU A 25 -4.09 -30.98 8.32
C GLU A 25 -4.62 -29.73 7.59
N ALA A 26 -3.75 -28.78 7.25
CA ALA A 26 -4.11 -27.61 6.45
C ALA A 26 -4.23 -27.89 4.95
N TYR A 27 -4.03 -29.14 4.50
CA TYR A 27 -4.04 -29.49 3.07
C TYR A 27 -5.38 -29.20 2.38
N ASN A 28 -6.50 -29.50 3.02
CA ASN A 28 -7.81 -29.22 2.44
C ASN A 28 -8.08 -27.71 2.34
N GLU A 29 -7.67 -26.94 3.36
CA GLU A 29 -7.76 -25.48 3.31
C GLU A 29 -6.88 -24.89 2.20
N ALA A 30 -5.69 -25.46 1.98
CA ALA A 30 -4.81 -25.08 0.88
C ALA A 30 -5.42 -25.40 -0.49
N LEU A 31 -6.13 -26.53 -0.63
CA LEU A 31 -6.88 -26.86 -1.85
C LEU A 31 -7.99 -25.85 -2.12
N ASP A 32 -8.83 -25.58 -1.12
CA ASP A 32 -9.93 -24.61 -1.23
C ASP A 32 -9.41 -23.20 -1.57
N HIS A 33 -8.28 -22.81 -0.98
CA HIS A 33 -7.65 -21.53 -1.26
C HIS A 33 -7.18 -21.43 -2.72
N VAL A 34 -6.45 -22.43 -3.22
CA VAL A 34 -5.99 -22.48 -4.62
C VAL A 34 -7.16 -22.56 -5.60
N GLU A 35 -8.23 -23.29 -5.26
CA GLU A 35 -9.44 -23.32 -6.07
C GLU A 35 -10.08 -21.92 -6.17
N GLY A 36 -10.14 -21.18 -5.05
CA GLY A 36 -10.60 -19.79 -5.03
C GLY A 36 -9.73 -18.85 -5.88
N GLU A 37 -8.41 -18.94 -5.76
CA GLU A 37 -7.48 -18.15 -6.60
C GLU A 37 -7.65 -18.49 -8.09
N ARG A 38 -7.76 -19.78 -8.41
CA ARG A 38 -7.94 -20.25 -9.79
C ARG A 38 -9.25 -19.74 -10.37
N TRP A 39 -10.35 -19.83 -9.61
CA TRP A 39 -11.64 -19.32 -10.04
C TRP A 39 -11.61 -17.81 -10.27
N GLY A 40 -11.00 -17.04 -9.36
CA GLY A 40 -10.83 -15.59 -9.52
C GLY A 40 -10.01 -15.24 -10.76
N TYR A 41 -8.87 -15.91 -10.96
CA TYR A 41 -8.02 -15.68 -12.12
C TYR A 41 -8.74 -16.04 -13.43
N GLU A 42 -9.44 -17.19 -13.47
CA GLU A 42 -10.26 -17.60 -14.62
C GLU A 42 -11.31 -16.54 -14.95
N HIS A 43 -12.05 -16.08 -13.95
CA HIS A 43 -13.10 -15.07 -14.13
C HIS A 43 -12.53 -13.75 -14.67
N ASP A 44 -11.46 -13.24 -14.07
CA ASP A 44 -10.83 -11.99 -14.49
C ASP A 44 -10.22 -12.09 -15.88
N LEU A 45 -9.62 -13.24 -16.22
CA LEU A 45 -9.04 -13.47 -17.55
C LEU A 45 -10.14 -13.61 -18.60
N ALA A 46 -11.20 -14.37 -18.31
CA ALA A 46 -12.37 -14.49 -19.17
C ALA A 46 -13.01 -13.13 -19.44
N ALA A 47 -13.20 -12.30 -18.41
CA ALA A 47 -13.77 -10.96 -18.55
C ALA A 47 -12.90 -10.02 -19.41
N ALA A 48 -11.57 -10.14 -19.33
CA ALA A 48 -10.66 -9.32 -20.14
C ALA A 48 -10.64 -9.72 -21.62
N VAL A 49 -10.93 -11.00 -21.92
CA VAL A 49 -11.01 -11.49 -23.31
C VAL A 49 -12.44 -11.46 -23.87
N ASP A 50 -13.45 -11.30 -23.03
CA ASP A 50 -14.85 -11.24 -23.46
C ASP A 50 -15.13 -9.96 -24.27
N GLY A 51 -15.84 -10.11 -25.39
CA GLY A 51 -16.25 -9.00 -26.24
C GLY A 51 -15.18 -8.44 -27.20
N GLY A 52 -14.02 -9.10 -27.39
CA GLY A 52 -12.98 -8.64 -28.33
C GLY A 52 -12.12 -9.74 -28.95
N ASP A 53 -11.12 -9.33 -29.73
CA ASP A 53 -10.10 -10.20 -30.36
C ASP A 53 -8.88 -10.44 -29.44
N ALA A 54 -9.04 -10.25 -28.13
CA ALA A 54 -7.92 -10.37 -27.18
C ALA A 54 -7.51 -11.84 -27.00
N ASP A 55 -6.23 -12.13 -27.21
CA ASP A 55 -5.66 -13.47 -27.03
C ASP A 55 -5.44 -13.74 -25.52
N PRO A 56 -6.01 -14.82 -24.95
CA PRO A 56 -5.88 -15.13 -23.52
C PRO A 56 -4.45 -15.40 -23.07
N ILE A 57 -3.58 -15.90 -23.94
CA ILE A 57 -2.16 -16.13 -23.63
C ILE A 57 -1.43 -14.79 -23.53
N LEU A 58 -1.68 -13.87 -24.47
CA LEU A 58 -1.04 -12.55 -24.46
C LEU A 58 -1.48 -11.73 -23.25
N GLU A 59 -2.77 -11.80 -22.90
CA GLU A 59 -3.30 -11.15 -21.70
C GLU A 59 -2.69 -11.73 -20.41
N ALA A 60 -2.58 -13.06 -20.32
CA ALA A 60 -1.91 -13.70 -19.17
C ALA A 60 -0.43 -13.28 -19.05
N LEU A 61 0.30 -13.22 -20.16
CA LEU A 61 1.69 -12.75 -20.18
C LEU A 61 1.81 -11.28 -19.79
N ALA A 62 0.88 -10.43 -20.22
CA ALA A 62 0.84 -9.02 -19.83
C ALA A 62 0.63 -8.86 -18.32
N ARG A 63 -0.26 -9.64 -17.71
CA ARG A 63 -0.47 -9.66 -16.24
C ARG A 63 0.78 -10.12 -15.49
N LEU A 64 1.47 -11.15 -15.98
CA LEU A 64 2.73 -11.60 -15.39
C LEU A 64 3.82 -10.53 -15.51
N ALA A 65 3.91 -9.85 -16.66
CA ALA A 65 4.83 -8.74 -16.85
C ALA A 65 4.56 -7.59 -15.87
N ALA A 66 3.29 -7.17 -15.72
CA ALA A 66 2.89 -6.17 -14.74
C ALA A 66 3.21 -6.61 -13.30
N THR A 67 3.04 -7.90 -12.98
CA THR A 67 3.42 -8.46 -11.68
C THR A 67 4.93 -8.36 -11.43
N ILE A 68 5.75 -8.66 -12.43
CA ILE A 68 7.21 -8.51 -12.36
C ILE A 68 7.59 -7.05 -12.15
N GLU A 69 7.01 -6.13 -12.93
CA GLU A 69 7.26 -4.70 -12.79
C GLU A 69 6.86 -4.15 -11.41
N GLY A 70 5.72 -4.59 -10.88
CA GLY A 70 5.24 -4.26 -9.54
C GLY A 70 6.17 -4.78 -8.46
N ALA A 71 6.61 -6.04 -8.53
CA ALA A 71 7.57 -6.63 -7.60
C ALA A 71 8.93 -5.91 -7.66
N GLU A 72 9.38 -5.54 -8.86
CA GLU A 72 10.59 -4.75 -9.06
C GLU A 72 10.47 -3.34 -8.45
N HIS A 73 9.32 -2.70 -8.60
CA HIS A 73 9.05 -1.42 -7.93
C HIS A 73 9.07 -1.56 -6.41
N GLN A 74 8.37 -2.54 -5.85
CA GLN A 74 8.38 -2.83 -4.41
C GLN A 74 9.82 -3.07 -3.89
N ARG A 75 10.63 -3.83 -4.64
CA ARG A 75 12.05 -4.04 -4.31
C ARG A 75 12.82 -2.72 -4.21
N ARG A 76 12.62 -1.78 -5.15
CA ARG A 76 13.25 -0.44 -5.11
C ARG A 76 12.80 0.36 -3.89
N ILE A 77 11.50 0.37 -3.59
CA ILE A 77 10.95 1.08 -2.42
C ILE A 77 11.55 0.56 -1.12
N VAL A 78 11.63 -0.77 -0.95
CA VAL A 78 12.22 -1.37 0.26
C VAL A 78 13.72 -1.07 0.37
N LEU A 79 14.45 -1.05 -0.75
CA LEU A 79 15.87 -0.66 -0.75
C LEU A 79 16.06 0.82 -0.38
N ALA A 80 15.26 1.72 -0.93
CA ALA A 80 15.26 3.13 -0.58
C ALA A 80 14.95 3.33 0.91
N TYR A 81 13.93 2.64 1.44
CA TYR A 81 13.61 2.62 2.86
C TYR A 81 14.80 2.17 3.73
N ALA A 82 15.37 1.01 3.44
CA ALA A 82 16.47 0.43 4.20
C ALA A 82 17.72 1.32 4.22
N ARG A 83 17.95 2.11 3.15
CA ARG A 83 19.12 2.97 3.01
C ARG A 83 18.96 4.34 3.65
N HIS A 84 17.75 4.90 3.66
CA HIS A 84 17.53 6.29 4.05
C HIS A 84 16.72 6.47 5.34
N PHE A 85 15.90 5.49 5.74
CA PHE A 85 14.89 5.67 6.78
C PHE A 85 14.95 4.62 7.91
N ALA A 86 15.56 3.45 7.68
CA ALA A 86 15.68 2.43 8.72
C ALA A 86 16.57 2.89 9.90
N ALA A 87 15.95 3.23 11.03
CA ALA A 87 16.65 3.58 12.26
C ALA A 87 17.25 2.35 12.96
N GLY A 88 18.42 2.50 13.57
CA GLY A 88 19.00 1.51 14.50
C GLY A 88 19.90 0.42 13.87
N ARG A 89 19.57 -0.14 12.70
CA ARG A 89 20.44 -1.12 12.01
C ARG A 89 20.80 -0.65 10.60
N ARG A 90 22.05 -0.19 10.43
CA ARG A 90 22.59 0.10 9.09
C ARG A 90 22.80 -1.21 8.35
N HIS A 91 21.92 -1.51 7.39
CA HIS A 91 22.11 -2.65 6.51
C HIS A 91 23.29 -2.39 5.55
N SER A 92 24.26 -3.31 5.52
CA SER A 92 25.37 -3.22 4.57
C SER A 92 24.86 -3.43 3.14
N LEU A 93 25.54 -2.82 2.16
CA LEU A 93 25.19 -3.02 0.74
C LEU A 93 25.32 -4.48 0.31
N GLU A 94 26.21 -5.23 0.95
CA GLU A 94 26.37 -6.66 0.70
C GLU A 94 25.17 -7.47 1.19
N ALA A 95 24.67 -7.18 2.41
CA ALA A 95 23.49 -7.85 2.95
C ALA A 95 22.24 -7.52 2.13
N LEU A 96 22.07 -6.24 1.77
CA LEU A 96 20.98 -5.80 0.90
C LEU A 96 21.07 -6.43 -0.49
N GLY A 97 22.27 -6.47 -1.08
CA GLY A 97 22.49 -7.09 -2.39
C GLY A 97 22.15 -8.57 -2.38
N ARG A 98 22.60 -9.31 -1.36
CA ARG A 98 22.29 -10.74 -1.21
C ARG A 98 20.78 -10.99 -1.10
N ALA A 99 20.07 -10.19 -0.30
CA ALA A 99 18.62 -10.33 -0.14
C ALA A 99 17.83 -9.92 -1.41
N ALA A 100 18.25 -8.85 -2.07
CA ALA A 100 17.59 -8.32 -3.27
C ALA A 100 18.05 -8.98 -4.58
N ARG A 101 18.98 -9.95 -4.52
CA ARG A 101 19.66 -10.56 -5.68
C ARG A 101 20.34 -9.54 -6.60
N LEU A 102 21.06 -8.60 -5.99
CA LEU A 102 21.83 -7.54 -6.65
C LEU A 102 23.29 -7.57 -6.18
N SER A 103 24.19 -7.05 -7.02
CA SER A 103 25.54 -6.73 -6.55
C SER A 103 25.50 -5.52 -5.59
N PRO A 104 26.51 -5.33 -4.73
CA PRO A 104 26.60 -4.13 -3.88
C PRO A 104 26.59 -2.82 -4.68
N SER A 105 27.13 -2.86 -5.90
CA SER A 105 27.03 -1.74 -6.87
C SER A 105 25.59 -1.54 -7.33
N GLY A 106 24.93 -2.63 -7.74
CA GLY A 106 23.53 -2.61 -8.18
C GLY A 106 22.57 -2.07 -7.12
N VAL A 107 22.81 -2.32 -5.83
CA VAL A 107 21.99 -1.75 -4.74
C VAL A 107 22.01 -0.21 -4.76
N ARG A 108 23.15 0.41 -5.09
CA ARG A 108 23.26 1.88 -5.11
C ARG A 108 22.49 2.52 -6.25
N THR A 109 22.34 1.81 -7.36
CA THR A 109 21.69 2.31 -8.58
C THR A 109 20.28 1.75 -8.77
N ALA A 110 19.83 0.83 -7.91
CA ALA A 110 18.56 0.15 -8.05
C ALA A 110 17.37 1.08 -7.82
N TYR A 111 17.48 2.05 -6.92
CA TYR A 111 16.42 3.03 -6.63
C TYR A 111 16.87 4.44 -6.99
N ARG A 112 15.91 5.34 -7.21
CA ARG A 112 16.10 6.74 -7.60
C ARG A 112 15.60 7.68 -6.51
N ASP A 113 15.88 8.97 -6.67
CA ASP A 113 15.41 10.01 -5.75
C ASP A 113 13.88 10.05 -5.62
N GLU A 114 13.17 9.72 -6.71
CA GLU A 114 11.70 9.56 -6.72
C GLU A 114 11.23 8.46 -5.75
N ASP A 115 11.94 7.32 -5.69
CA ASP A 115 11.62 6.24 -4.76
C ASP A 115 11.86 6.69 -3.29
N VAL A 116 12.92 7.47 -3.04
CA VAL A 116 13.21 8.04 -1.71
C VAL A 116 12.13 9.05 -1.29
N ALA A 117 11.69 9.90 -2.23
CA ALA A 117 10.61 10.87 -2.00
C ALA A 117 9.27 10.15 -1.71
N TYR A 118 8.96 9.10 -2.47
CA TYR A 118 7.78 8.27 -2.25
C TYR A 118 7.76 7.65 -0.85
N VAL A 119 8.87 7.04 -0.43
CA VAL A 119 9.00 6.45 0.92
C VAL A 119 8.81 7.54 1.99
N ARG A 120 9.43 8.71 1.82
CA ARG A 120 9.28 9.83 2.75
C ARG A 120 7.82 10.25 2.89
N ALA A 121 7.13 10.47 1.78
CA ALA A 121 5.73 10.87 1.77
C ALA A 121 4.84 9.81 2.43
N THR A 122 5.08 8.54 2.13
CA THR A 122 4.31 7.42 2.67
C THR A 122 4.49 7.30 4.19
N LEU A 123 5.73 7.41 4.70
CA LEU A 123 6.04 7.28 6.12
C LEU A 123 5.67 8.50 6.95
N ALA A 124 5.64 9.70 6.33
CA ALA A 124 5.14 10.89 6.99
C ALA A 124 3.62 10.83 7.26
N GLY A 125 2.92 9.85 6.66
CA GLY A 125 1.47 9.75 6.66
C GLY A 125 0.82 10.87 5.84
N PRO A 126 -0.52 10.94 5.80
CA PRO A 126 -1.17 12.17 5.39
C PRO A 126 -0.64 13.26 6.31
N THR A 127 0.04 14.25 5.72
CA THR A 127 0.58 15.38 6.47
C THR A 127 -0.58 15.93 7.31
N VAL A 128 -0.38 16.19 8.61
CA VAL A 128 -1.42 16.86 9.43
C VAL A 128 -1.85 18.20 8.80
N ALA A 129 -1.03 18.76 7.89
CA ALA A 129 -1.38 19.90 7.04
C ALA A 129 -2.44 19.62 5.94
N ALA A 130 -2.68 18.36 5.56
CA ALA A 130 -3.67 17.96 4.55
C ALA A 130 -5.06 17.67 5.15
N ASP A 131 -5.14 17.45 6.47
CA ASP A 131 -6.40 17.43 7.21
C ASP A 131 -6.51 18.71 8.07
N PRO A 132 -7.12 19.77 7.51
CA PRO A 132 -7.19 21.06 8.17
C PRO A 132 -8.06 21.01 9.44
N GLU A 133 -8.97 20.03 9.56
CA GLU A 133 -9.77 19.80 10.77
C GLU A 133 -8.91 19.23 11.89
N LEU A 134 -8.10 18.20 11.61
CA LEU A 134 -7.18 17.63 12.60
C LEU A 134 -6.11 18.64 13.03
N ALA A 135 -5.59 19.46 12.10
CA ALA A 135 -4.67 20.55 12.42
C ALA A 135 -5.28 21.57 13.39
N ALA A 136 -6.55 21.95 13.16
CA ALA A 136 -7.27 22.88 14.03
C ALA A 136 -7.51 22.29 15.44
N MET A 137 -7.85 20.99 15.52
CA MET A 137 -8.04 20.29 16.80
C MET A 137 -6.74 20.20 17.61
N ASN A 138 -5.60 19.95 16.95
CA ASN A 138 -4.30 19.95 17.60
C ASN A 138 -3.90 21.34 18.10
N ALA A 139 -4.10 22.38 17.30
CA ALA A 139 -3.84 23.76 17.72
C ALA A 139 -4.66 24.15 18.98
N LEU A 140 -5.92 23.71 19.08
CA LEU A 140 -6.75 23.91 20.27
C LEU A 140 -6.28 23.12 21.50
N THR A 141 -5.70 21.95 21.27
CA THR A 141 -5.14 21.10 22.33
C THR A 141 -3.86 21.73 22.89
N GLU A 142 -3.01 22.26 22.02
CA GLU A 142 -1.69 22.83 22.32
C GLU A 142 -1.73 24.29 22.80
N ALA A 143 -2.90 24.95 22.79
CA ALA A 143 -3.11 26.29 23.28
C ALA A 143 -2.81 26.39 24.80
N ALA A 144 -1.56 26.70 25.13
CA ALA A 144 -1.07 26.83 26.51
C ALA A 144 -1.14 28.29 26.99
N ASP A 145 -0.77 29.25 26.14
CA ASP A 145 -0.63 30.68 26.47
C ASP A 145 -1.72 31.57 25.83
N GLU A 146 -2.45 31.05 24.84
CA GLU A 146 -3.58 31.73 24.17
C GLU A 146 -4.91 31.14 24.68
N THR A 147 -5.98 31.94 24.76
CA THR A 147 -7.27 31.36 25.15
C THR A 147 -7.75 30.43 24.03
N ARG A 148 -8.29 29.27 24.41
CA ARG A 148 -8.81 28.30 23.43
C ARG A 148 -9.92 28.87 22.55
N ALA A 149 -10.64 29.89 23.03
CA ALA A 149 -11.64 30.63 22.26
C ALA A 149 -11.01 31.44 21.12
N ASP A 150 -9.89 32.13 21.39
CA ASP A 150 -9.16 32.91 20.38
C ASP A 150 -8.55 31.99 19.30
N VAL A 151 -7.96 30.86 19.74
CA VAL A 151 -7.46 29.83 18.83
C VAL A 151 -8.60 29.28 17.96
N LEU A 152 -9.76 29.00 18.55
CA LEU A 152 -10.93 28.49 17.84
C LEU A 152 -11.42 29.49 16.78
N ALA A 153 -11.53 30.77 17.14
CA ALA A 153 -11.94 31.83 16.22
C ALA A 153 -10.96 31.94 15.04
N ARG A 154 -9.66 31.89 15.30
CA ARG A 154 -8.63 31.95 14.25
C ARG A 154 -8.69 30.73 13.33
N VAL A 155 -8.66 29.51 13.87
CA VAL A 155 -8.59 28.30 13.02
C VAL A 155 -9.85 28.14 12.20
N VAL A 156 -11.04 28.39 12.76
CA VAL A 156 -12.31 28.20 12.05
C VAL A 156 -12.47 29.15 10.85
N THR A 157 -11.89 30.35 10.88
CA THR A 157 -11.93 31.28 9.72
C THR A 157 -11.14 30.78 8.51
N THR A 158 -10.24 29.82 8.71
CA THR A 158 -9.40 29.24 7.65
C THR A 158 -9.95 27.92 7.11
N LEU A 159 -11.02 27.39 7.69
CA LEU A 159 -11.61 26.10 7.33
C LEU A 159 -12.80 26.23 6.38
N PRO A 160 -13.01 25.26 5.48
CA PRO A 160 -14.30 25.08 4.80
C PRO A 160 -15.45 24.97 5.81
N SER A 161 -16.63 25.47 5.47
CA SER A 161 -17.77 25.62 6.39
C SER A 161 -18.17 24.32 7.11
N GLU A 162 -18.06 23.17 6.44
CA GLU A 162 -18.38 21.86 7.01
C GLU A 162 -17.36 21.43 8.08
N ALA A 163 -16.07 21.57 7.79
CA ALA A 163 -14.98 21.28 8.74
C ALA A 163 -15.02 22.26 9.93
N ALA A 164 -15.26 23.54 9.68
CA ALA A 164 -15.49 24.56 10.69
C ALA A 164 -16.60 24.17 11.69
N ALA A 165 -17.72 23.65 11.20
CA ALA A 165 -18.84 23.22 12.04
C ALA A 165 -18.47 22.01 12.92
N ARG A 166 -17.72 21.04 12.38
CA ARG A 166 -17.25 19.88 13.13
C ARG A 166 -16.24 20.27 14.22
N VAL A 167 -15.25 21.11 13.90
CA VAL A 167 -14.27 21.62 14.89
C VAL A 167 -14.96 22.39 16.01
N ARG A 168 -15.94 23.26 15.70
CA ARG A 168 -16.74 23.96 16.73
C ARG A 168 -17.48 22.99 17.64
N THR A 169 -18.18 22.01 17.05
CA THR A 169 -18.96 21.01 17.80
C THR A 169 -18.06 20.22 18.74
N TRP A 170 -16.89 19.80 18.25
CA TRP A 170 -15.88 19.11 19.05
C TRP A 170 -15.32 19.99 20.18
N ALA A 171 -14.98 21.24 19.89
CA ALA A 171 -14.41 22.17 20.87
C ALA A 171 -15.42 22.52 21.98
N ILE A 172 -16.70 22.70 21.64
CA ILE A 172 -17.80 22.87 22.61
C ILE A 172 -17.90 21.63 23.51
N SER A 173 -17.96 20.44 22.90
CA SER A 173 -18.09 19.17 23.63
C SER A 173 -16.91 18.91 24.58
N ARG A 174 -15.69 19.25 24.16
CA ARG A 174 -14.47 18.91 24.89
C ARG A 174 -14.03 19.98 25.90
N TYR A 175 -14.25 21.25 25.60
CA TYR A 175 -13.72 22.37 26.37
C TYR A 175 -14.79 23.35 26.87
N GLY A 176 -16.07 23.15 26.52
CA GLY A 176 -17.17 24.01 26.99
C GLY A 176 -17.08 25.45 26.48
N ILE A 177 -16.46 25.67 25.31
CA ILE A 177 -16.31 27.01 24.72
C ILE A 177 -17.68 27.44 24.17
N GLU A 178 -18.41 28.25 24.92
CA GLU A 178 -19.67 28.86 24.47
C GLU A 178 -19.40 30.01 23.47
N GLN A 179 -20.38 30.27 22.58
CA GLN A 179 -20.28 31.30 21.53
C GLN A 179 -20.35 32.73 22.08
#